data_AF-A0A529R4H3-F1
#
_entry.id   AF-A0A529R4H3-F1
#
_cell.length_a   1.000
_cell.length_b   1.000
_cell.length_c   1.000
_cell.angle_alpha   90.00
_cell.angle_beta   90.00
_cell.angle_gamma   90.00
#
_symmetry.space_group_name_H-M   'P 1'
#
loop_
_entity.id
_entity.type
_entity.pdbx_description
1 polymer ?
#
loop_
_entity_poly.entity_id
_entity_poly.type
_entity_poly.pdbx_seq_one_letter_code
_entity_poly.pdbx_strand_id
1 'polypeptide(L)'
;MIGRILRKFLGRGKPDQVSRELAAKMLDGILANEAATTAMLANARSSKEPFVLLTPVAPLPAGQSGGWFGGAPCLPDDVAWPEIAGEPLRFVCQIDLSALPQNIWSGLGPRTGWLAVFLHPEAMTPKVLRIDGNLRRRDGPGQAGAAWFWPRSSKDRPPVQAHSPRWPVMITGHVGELPPPKGWRKGKAPGFPDPRDARPPDLSDAAFHPFDEATLKVFLDNVQEHFSRQKMRIDAFLRTKLRGEDKTKLETMQLGATRSMERFLQVVEALAPFTRDFQPEPVQDLLKQITGIPSHHVRRLNDDEDGYVVLKSSILPMSEKPDPSFGSSWHYYADRLYRHAVCAYTQAPETLPPALRARMETIWRFEAPYEAGAMGHAPIGHVYTPHGPGTSNVVLLELPTSDMAGWIWGDMYSIVLFINRNDLAHGNFSKVTFEITN
;
A
#
# COMPACT_ATOMS: atom_id res chain seq x y z
N MET A 1 -9.08 -26.20 -9.81
CA MET A 1 -9.49 -25.92 -8.41
C MET A 1 -10.46 -26.99 -7.88
N ILE A 2 -11.54 -27.29 -8.61
CA ILE A 2 -12.56 -28.31 -8.30
C ILE A 2 -11.97 -29.71 -7.99
N GLY A 3 -11.05 -30.19 -8.82
CA GLY A 3 -10.40 -31.50 -8.61
C GLY A 3 -9.48 -31.59 -7.39
N ARG A 4 -9.11 -30.45 -6.76
CA ARG A 4 -8.27 -30.38 -5.56
C ARG A 4 -9.12 -30.33 -4.28
N ILE A 5 -10.33 -29.77 -4.37
CA ILE A 5 -11.35 -29.75 -3.29
C ILE A 5 -11.94 -31.16 -3.11
N LEU A 6 -12.33 -31.81 -4.21
CA LEU A 6 -12.84 -33.20 -4.19
C LEU A 6 -11.83 -34.19 -3.61
N ARG A 7 -10.53 -34.01 -3.89
CA ARG A 7 -9.45 -34.89 -3.40
C ARG A 7 -9.16 -34.72 -1.90
N LYS A 8 -9.50 -33.57 -1.31
CA LYS A 8 -9.36 -33.30 0.13
C LYS A 8 -10.53 -33.84 0.94
N PHE A 9 -11.74 -33.81 0.38
CA PHE A 9 -12.96 -34.28 1.06
C PHE A 9 -13.18 -35.80 0.99
N LEU A 10 -12.75 -36.48 -0.09
CA LEU A 10 -13.19 -37.85 -0.37
C LEU A 10 -12.16 -38.95 -0.01
N GLY A 11 -11.01 -38.59 0.56
CA GLY A 11 -9.96 -39.57 0.91
C GLY A 11 -9.38 -40.33 -0.31
N ARG A 12 -8.48 -41.28 -0.06
CA ARG A 12 -7.83 -42.10 -1.11
C ARG A 12 -8.67 -43.32 -1.57
N GLY A 13 -9.91 -43.47 -1.08
CA GLY A 13 -10.83 -44.56 -1.47
C GLY A 13 -11.84 -44.12 -2.54
N LYS A 14 -12.50 -45.08 -3.22
CA LYS A 14 -13.64 -44.75 -4.09
C LYS A 14 -14.77 -44.18 -3.22
N PRO A 15 -15.22 -42.93 -3.44
CA PRO A 15 -16.27 -42.35 -2.62
C PRO A 15 -17.57 -43.11 -2.84
N ASP A 16 -18.27 -43.39 -1.73
CA ASP A 16 -19.59 -44.01 -1.74
C ASP A 16 -20.65 -43.09 -2.39
N GLN A 17 -21.83 -43.65 -2.66
CA GLN A 17 -22.89 -42.93 -3.36
C GLN A 17 -23.40 -41.71 -2.57
N VAL A 18 -23.50 -41.84 -1.24
CA VAL A 18 -23.96 -40.76 -0.35
C VAL A 18 -23.01 -39.57 -0.38
N SER A 19 -21.69 -39.82 -0.35
CA SER A 19 -20.66 -38.78 -0.44
C SER A 19 -20.65 -38.08 -1.79
N ARG A 20 -20.96 -38.80 -2.88
CA ARG A 20 -21.08 -38.21 -4.23
C ARG A 20 -22.33 -37.35 -4.35
N GLU A 21 -23.46 -37.80 -3.82
CA GLU A 21 -24.71 -37.04 -3.82
C GLU A 21 -24.60 -35.77 -2.95
N LEU A 22 -23.94 -35.86 -1.80
CA LEU A 22 -23.66 -34.69 -0.96
C LEU A 22 -22.72 -33.70 -1.67
N ALA A 23 -21.64 -34.19 -2.30
CA ALA A 23 -20.72 -33.35 -3.06
C ALA A 23 -21.40 -32.70 -4.28
N ALA A 24 -22.30 -33.41 -4.96
CA ALA A 24 -23.09 -32.87 -6.06
C ALA A 24 -24.04 -31.77 -5.58
N LYS A 25 -24.80 -32.00 -4.50
CA LYS A 25 -25.67 -30.98 -3.91
C LYS A 25 -24.91 -29.75 -3.42
N MET A 26 -23.74 -29.94 -2.81
CA MET A 26 -22.86 -28.83 -2.43
C MET A 26 -22.38 -28.05 -3.67
N LEU A 27 -21.98 -28.76 -4.72
CA LEU A 27 -21.54 -28.13 -5.97
C LEU A 27 -22.67 -27.37 -6.65
N ASP A 28 -23.86 -27.94 -6.73
CA ASP A 28 -25.06 -27.29 -7.28
C ASP A 28 -25.42 -26.04 -6.48
N GLY A 29 -25.36 -26.12 -5.15
CA GLY A 29 -25.56 -24.97 -4.27
C GLY A 29 -24.53 -23.86 -4.49
N ILE A 30 -23.25 -24.22 -4.65
CA ILE A 30 -22.17 -23.27 -4.97
C ILE A 30 -22.42 -22.62 -6.33
N LEU A 31 -22.72 -23.41 -7.37
CA LEU A 31 -22.96 -22.90 -8.73
C LEU A 31 -24.19 -21.99 -8.80
N ALA A 32 -25.28 -22.37 -8.13
CA ALA A 32 -26.49 -21.55 -8.06
C ALA A 32 -26.22 -20.22 -7.34
N ASN A 33 -25.45 -20.25 -6.24
CA ASN A 33 -25.08 -19.05 -5.51
C ASN A 33 -24.15 -18.13 -6.34
N GLU A 34 -23.16 -18.70 -7.03
CA GLU A 34 -22.26 -17.96 -7.93
C GLU A 34 -23.02 -17.31 -9.10
N ALA A 35 -23.97 -18.04 -9.70
CA ALA A 35 -24.81 -17.53 -10.78
C ALA A 35 -25.70 -16.37 -10.30
N ALA A 36 -26.34 -16.52 -9.14
CA ALA A 36 -27.17 -15.47 -8.54
C ALA A 36 -26.35 -14.23 -8.20
N THR A 37 -25.16 -14.41 -7.61
CA THR A 37 -24.25 -13.32 -7.24
C THR A 37 -23.73 -12.58 -8.48
N THR A 38 -23.40 -13.31 -9.54
CA THR A 38 -22.97 -12.73 -10.82
C THR A 38 -24.09 -11.91 -11.48
N ALA A 39 -25.32 -12.44 -11.49
CA ALA A 39 -26.47 -11.74 -12.05
C ALA A 39 -26.81 -10.47 -11.26
N MET A 40 -26.74 -10.53 -9.93
CA MET A 40 -26.90 -9.37 -9.05
C MET A 40 -25.84 -8.29 -9.35
N LEU A 41 -24.57 -8.68 -9.41
CA LEU A 41 -23.47 -7.75 -9.70
C LEU A 41 -23.62 -7.11 -11.08
N ALA A 42 -24.03 -7.89 -12.08
CA ALA A 42 -24.30 -7.36 -13.43
C ALA A 42 -25.45 -6.34 -13.42
N ASN A 43 -26.52 -6.60 -12.67
CA ASN A 43 -27.64 -5.68 -12.52
C ASN A 43 -27.25 -4.40 -11.76
N ALA A 44 -26.46 -4.53 -10.70
CA ALA A 44 -25.97 -3.39 -9.95
C ALA A 44 -25.01 -2.52 -10.81
N ARG A 45 -24.20 -3.13 -11.68
CA ARG A 45 -23.31 -2.42 -12.63
C ARG A 45 -24.03 -1.78 -13.81
N SER A 46 -25.16 -2.33 -14.25
CA SER A 46 -25.99 -1.74 -15.30
C SER A 46 -26.90 -0.62 -14.78
N SER A 47 -26.95 -0.43 -13.46
CA SER A 47 -27.66 0.66 -12.81
C SER A 47 -27.20 2.03 -13.32
N LYS A 48 -28.16 2.94 -13.49
CA LYS A 48 -27.92 4.36 -13.74
C LYS A 48 -28.05 5.20 -12.47
N GLU A 49 -28.00 4.56 -11.30
CA GLU A 49 -27.93 5.28 -10.03
C GLU A 49 -26.61 6.07 -9.95
N PRO A 50 -26.67 7.31 -9.43
CA PRO A 50 -25.49 8.12 -9.23
C PRO A 50 -24.64 7.54 -8.10
N PHE A 51 -23.33 7.60 -8.29
CA PHE A 51 -22.35 7.24 -7.29
C PHE A 51 -21.28 8.34 -7.19
N VAL A 52 -20.45 8.28 -6.16
CA VAL A 52 -19.30 9.18 -6.04
C VAL A 52 -18.00 8.42 -5.91
N LEU A 53 -16.93 9.03 -6.40
CA LEU A 53 -15.56 8.67 -6.09
C LEU A 53 -14.96 9.68 -5.11
N LEU A 54 -14.25 9.14 -4.11
CA LEU A 54 -13.51 9.84 -3.07
C LEU A 54 -12.03 9.70 -3.39
N THR A 55 -11.48 10.61 -4.20
CA THR A 55 -10.13 10.50 -4.72
C THR A 55 -9.15 11.28 -3.84
N PRO A 56 -8.11 10.65 -3.26
CA PRO A 56 -7.02 11.36 -2.57
C PRO A 56 -6.41 12.44 -3.47
N VAL A 57 -6.07 13.60 -2.91
CA VAL A 57 -5.58 14.73 -3.71
C VAL A 57 -4.08 14.95 -3.50
N ALA A 58 -3.33 14.97 -4.60
CA ALA A 58 -1.94 15.42 -4.67
C ALA A 58 -1.77 16.32 -5.92
N PRO A 59 -1.15 17.51 -5.83
CA PRO A 59 -0.65 18.17 -4.62
C PRO A 59 -1.77 18.51 -3.62
N LEU A 60 -1.44 18.76 -2.35
CA LEU A 60 -2.47 19.05 -1.33
C LEU A 60 -3.22 20.35 -1.69
N PRO A 61 -4.55 20.39 -1.55
CA PRO A 61 -5.33 21.58 -1.86
C PRO A 61 -5.09 22.68 -0.81
N ALA A 62 -5.13 23.94 -1.26
CA ALA A 62 -5.07 25.10 -0.36
C ALA A 62 -6.42 25.40 0.34
N GLY A 63 -7.51 24.74 -0.06
CA GLY A 63 -8.88 25.01 0.39
C GLY A 63 -9.59 23.80 0.98
N GLN A 64 -10.92 23.90 1.14
CA GLN A 64 -11.75 22.85 1.72
C GLN A 64 -11.81 21.59 0.85
N SER A 65 -11.71 20.43 1.49
CA SER A 65 -11.92 19.10 0.91
C SER A 65 -13.27 18.54 1.36
N GLY A 66 -13.89 17.68 0.55
CA GLY A 66 -15.14 16.99 0.92
C GLY A 66 -14.97 15.91 1.99
N GLY A 67 -13.76 15.72 2.52
CA GLY A 67 -13.44 14.75 3.55
C GLY A 67 -11.95 14.43 3.57
N TRP A 68 -11.57 13.42 4.34
CA TRP A 68 -10.22 12.87 4.31
C TRP A 68 -10.18 11.38 4.68
N PHE A 69 -9.12 10.73 4.22
CA PHE A 69 -8.69 9.39 4.59
C PHE A 69 -7.54 9.46 5.60
N GLY A 70 -7.48 8.51 6.53
CA GLY A 70 -6.44 8.40 7.54
C GLY A 70 -6.34 9.60 8.48
N GLY A 71 -5.24 9.72 9.21
CA GLY A 71 -5.02 10.80 10.18
C GLY A 71 -5.85 10.67 11.46
N ALA A 72 -6.26 11.81 12.00
CA ALA A 72 -7.12 11.92 13.18
C ALA A 72 -8.53 12.42 12.76
N PRO A 73 -9.60 11.93 13.41
CA PRO A 73 -10.94 12.47 13.22
C PRO A 73 -11.07 13.87 13.84
N CYS A 74 -12.11 14.58 13.41
CA CYS A 74 -12.63 15.73 14.15
C CYS A 74 -14.00 15.35 14.73
N LEU A 75 -14.11 15.24 16.05
CA LEU A 75 -15.32 14.85 16.77
C LEU A 75 -15.76 15.98 17.72
N PRO A 76 -17.07 16.06 18.07
CA PRO A 76 -17.54 16.86 19.18
C PRO A 76 -16.94 16.41 20.52
N ASP A 77 -16.83 17.33 21.48
CA ASP A 77 -16.21 17.04 22.78
C ASP A 77 -17.02 16.04 23.64
N ASP A 78 -18.34 15.99 23.44
CA ASP A 78 -19.31 15.13 24.12
C ASP A 78 -19.44 13.72 23.50
N VAL A 79 -18.83 13.49 22.34
CA VAL A 79 -18.81 12.16 21.70
C VAL A 79 -17.67 11.34 22.28
N ALA A 80 -18.01 10.25 22.98
CA ALA A 80 -17.04 9.27 23.46
C ALA A 80 -16.30 8.60 22.28
N TRP A 81 -15.06 8.17 22.53
CA TRP A 81 -14.31 7.44 21.51
C TRP A 81 -15.03 6.13 21.16
N PRO A 82 -15.16 5.76 19.87
CA PRO A 82 -15.87 4.56 19.49
C PRO A 82 -15.13 3.30 19.96
N GLU A 83 -15.86 2.39 20.62
CA GLU A 83 -15.35 1.09 21.07
C GLU A 83 -16.27 -0.07 20.66
N ILE A 84 -15.70 -1.28 20.55
CA ILE A 84 -16.39 -2.58 20.46
C ILE A 84 -15.73 -3.53 21.47
N ALA A 85 -16.51 -4.14 22.36
CA ALA A 85 -16.01 -5.05 23.39
C ALA A 85 -14.85 -4.48 24.24
N GLY A 86 -14.86 -3.17 24.49
CA GLY A 86 -13.81 -2.47 25.24
C GLY A 86 -12.54 -2.17 24.43
N GLU A 87 -12.45 -2.58 23.16
CA GLU A 87 -11.34 -2.22 22.27
C GLU A 87 -11.65 -0.89 21.57
N PRO A 88 -10.78 0.13 21.73
CA PRO A 88 -10.87 1.39 21.00
C PRO A 88 -10.77 1.16 19.49
N LEU A 89 -11.71 1.69 18.73
CA LEU A 89 -11.69 1.54 17.28
C LEU A 89 -10.68 2.49 16.63
N ARG A 90 -10.21 2.10 15.45
CA ARG A 90 -9.22 2.85 14.67
C ARG A 90 -9.93 3.67 13.60
N PHE A 91 -9.62 4.96 13.51
CA PHE A 91 -10.24 5.86 12.55
C PHE A 91 -9.78 5.58 11.12
N VAL A 92 -10.69 5.60 10.15
CA VAL A 92 -10.37 5.33 8.74
C VAL A 92 -10.59 6.55 7.86
N CYS A 93 -11.76 7.18 7.95
CA CYS A 93 -12.09 8.35 7.15
C CYS A 93 -13.21 9.19 7.76
N GLN A 94 -13.27 10.44 7.35
CA GLN A 94 -14.35 11.37 7.67
C GLN A 94 -14.79 12.13 6.42
N ILE A 95 -16.08 12.07 6.11
CA ILE A 95 -16.66 12.56 4.85
C ILE A 95 -17.74 13.58 5.17
N ASP A 96 -17.72 14.73 4.49
CA ASP A 96 -18.73 15.77 4.59
C ASP A 96 -19.95 15.35 3.76
N LEU A 97 -21.09 15.13 4.42
CA LEU A 97 -22.32 14.71 3.75
C LEU A 97 -22.94 15.84 2.91
N SER A 98 -22.60 17.10 3.19
CA SER A 98 -23.04 18.25 2.39
C SER A 98 -22.30 18.39 1.07
N ALA A 99 -21.12 17.77 0.96
CA ALA A 99 -20.35 17.71 -0.29
C ALA A 99 -20.83 16.58 -1.23
N LEU A 100 -21.75 15.72 -0.79
CA LEU A 100 -22.29 14.64 -1.61
C LEU A 100 -23.42 15.15 -2.54
N PRO A 101 -23.52 14.61 -3.78
CA PRO A 101 -24.65 14.89 -4.66
C PRO A 101 -25.99 14.51 -4.00
N GLN A 102 -27.01 15.35 -4.19
CA GLN A 102 -28.33 15.17 -3.56
C GLN A 102 -28.97 13.82 -3.87
N ASN A 103 -28.72 13.28 -5.06
CA ASN A 103 -29.32 12.05 -5.57
C ASN A 103 -28.51 10.78 -5.24
N ILE A 104 -27.38 10.86 -4.53
CA ILE A 104 -26.64 9.66 -4.10
C ILE A 104 -27.54 8.73 -3.29
N TRP A 105 -27.34 7.42 -3.44
CA TRP A 105 -28.18 6.37 -2.82
C TRP A 105 -29.67 6.56 -3.12
N SER A 106 -29.98 6.97 -4.35
CA SER A 106 -31.35 7.25 -4.80
C SER A 106 -32.04 8.37 -4.01
N GLY A 107 -31.26 9.30 -3.45
CA GLY A 107 -31.77 10.40 -2.62
C GLY A 107 -31.94 10.06 -1.14
N LEU A 108 -31.53 8.87 -0.71
CA LEU A 108 -31.65 8.45 0.69
C LEU A 108 -30.52 9.00 1.57
N GLY A 109 -30.83 9.13 2.86
CA GLY A 109 -29.87 9.45 3.91
C GLY A 109 -29.61 10.93 4.14
N PRO A 110 -28.80 11.25 5.16
CA PRO A 110 -28.52 12.63 5.53
C PRO A 110 -27.73 13.39 4.45
N ARG A 111 -27.91 14.72 4.43
CA ARG A 111 -27.25 15.67 3.51
C ARG A 111 -26.47 16.76 4.23
N THR A 112 -26.37 16.64 5.54
CA THR A 112 -25.66 17.55 6.42
C THR A 112 -24.94 16.74 7.49
N GLY A 113 -23.92 17.36 8.07
CA GLY A 113 -23.04 16.70 9.03
C GLY A 113 -21.96 15.88 8.36
N TRP A 114 -21.29 15.10 9.17
CA TRP A 114 -20.14 14.31 8.77
C TRP A 114 -20.37 12.84 9.05
N LEU A 115 -19.86 11.99 8.17
CA LEU A 115 -19.79 10.55 8.36
C LEU A 115 -18.36 10.20 8.78
N ALA A 116 -18.17 9.69 10.00
CA ALA A 116 -16.88 9.21 10.50
C ALA A 116 -16.89 7.69 10.61
N VAL A 117 -15.90 7.03 10.00
CA VAL A 117 -15.79 5.57 9.94
C VAL A 117 -14.64 5.10 10.81
N PHE A 118 -14.92 4.12 11.66
CA PHE A 118 -13.96 3.47 12.53
C PHE A 118 -14.04 1.96 12.35
N LEU A 119 -12.90 1.27 12.44
CA LEU A 119 -12.83 -0.19 12.34
C LEU A 119 -12.18 -0.79 13.57
N HIS A 120 -12.62 -2.00 13.94
CA HIS A 120 -11.92 -2.81 14.92
C HIS A 120 -10.52 -3.19 14.41
N PRO A 121 -9.46 -3.07 15.23
CA PRO A 121 -8.08 -3.32 14.78
C PRO A 121 -7.88 -4.74 14.25
N GLU A 122 -8.48 -5.76 14.87
CA GLU A 122 -8.35 -7.15 14.41
C GLU A 122 -9.50 -7.60 13.50
N ALA A 123 -10.74 -7.54 14.00
CA ALA A 123 -11.92 -8.06 13.31
C ALA A 123 -12.40 -7.21 12.12
N MET A 124 -11.86 -6.01 11.90
CA MET A 124 -12.30 -5.05 10.87
C MET A 124 -13.78 -4.64 10.96
N THR A 125 -14.49 -5.00 12.04
CA THR A 125 -15.89 -4.64 12.25
C THR A 125 -16.05 -3.12 12.28
N PRO A 126 -16.94 -2.54 11.44
CA PRO A 126 -17.11 -1.11 11.37
C PRO A 126 -17.99 -0.57 12.48
N LYS A 127 -17.72 0.67 12.88
CA LYS A 127 -18.66 1.54 13.57
C LYS A 127 -18.66 2.87 12.84
N VAL A 128 -19.83 3.27 12.36
CA VAL A 128 -20.00 4.48 11.58
C VAL A 128 -20.83 5.47 12.39
N LEU A 129 -20.30 6.68 12.53
CA LEU A 129 -20.95 7.76 13.26
C LEU A 129 -21.37 8.86 12.29
N ARG A 130 -22.61 9.33 12.44
CA ARG A 130 -22.99 10.64 11.95
C ARG A 130 -22.70 11.65 13.05
N ILE A 131 -21.92 12.67 12.75
CA ILE A 131 -21.53 13.71 13.70
C ILE A 131 -21.87 15.10 13.15
N ASP A 132 -22.29 15.97 14.05
CA ASP A 132 -22.71 17.34 13.79
C ASP A 132 -22.15 18.24 14.91
N GLY A 133 -22.19 19.56 14.74
CA GLY A 133 -21.81 20.52 15.78
C GLY A 133 -20.35 21.00 15.72
N ASN A 134 -19.81 21.42 16.87
CA ASN A 134 -18.47 22.01 16.97
C ASN A 134 -17.39 20.92 16.98
N LEU A 135 -16.80 20.67 15.83
CA LEU A 135 -15.82 19.60 15.66
C LEU A 135 -14.42 20.04 16.04
N ARG A 136 -13.74 19.24 16.87
CA ARG A 136 -12.33 19.43 17.22
C ARG A 136 -11.54 18.19 16.88
N ARG A 137 -10.28 18.38 16.48
CA ARG A 137 -9.36 17.26 16.26
C ARG A 137 -9.26 16.44 17.55
N ARG A 138 -9.42 15.12 17.45
CA ARG A 138 -9.27 14.19 18.56
C ARG A 138 -8.19 13.17 18.21
N ASP A 139 -7.11 13.15 18.96
CA ASP A 139 -6.09 12.12 18.80
C ASP A 139 -6.59 10.83 19.49
N GLY A 140 -6.69 9.76 18.71
CA GLY A 140 -7.10 8.43 19.16
C GLY A 140 -5.92 7.50 19.44
N PRO A 141 -6.15 6.18 19.54
CA PRO A 141 -5.12 5.17 19.78
C PRO A 141 -4.13 4.98 18.59
N GLY A 142 -4.18 5.82 17.57
CA GLY A 142 -3.45 5.61 16.32
C GLY A 142 -4.03 4.47 15.49
N GLN A 143 -3.15 3.75 14.81
CA GLN A 143 -3.37 2.56 13.99
C GLN A 143 -2.50 1.39 14.45
N ALA A 144 -1.70 1.61 15.51
CA ALA A 144 -0.82 0.58 16.04
C ALA A 144 -1.63 -0.68 16.42
N GLY A 145 -1.10 -1.84 16.02
CA GLY A 145 -1.72 -3.14 16.25
C GLY A 145 -2.92 -3.48 15.35
N ALA A 146 -3.33 -2.60 14.43
CA ALA A 146 -4.41 -2.92 13.49
C ALA A 146 -3.94 -3.93 12.43
N ALA A 147 -4.64 -5.06 12.32
CA ALA A 147 -4.34 -6.19 11.45
C ALA A 147 -4.33 -5.86 9.94
N TRP A 148 -4.85 -4.69 9.60
CA TRP A 148 -5.04 -4.16 8.26
C TRP A 148 -4.23 -2.88 8.03
N PHE A 149 -3.42 -2.43 9.00
CA PHE A 149 -2.57 -1.24 8.87
C PHE A 149 -1.10 -1.61 8.68
N TRP A 150 -0.78 -2.07 7.47
CA TRP A 150 0.59 -2.24 7.02
C TRP A 150 0.65 -2.07 5.50
N PRO A 151 1.59 -1.26 4.97
CA PRO A 151 1.72 -1.13 3.53
C PRO A 151 2.22 -2.45 2.91
N ARG A 152 1.87 -2.66 1.63
CA ARG A 152 2.02 -3.92 0.88
C ARG A 152 3.39 -4.60 1.04
N SER A 153 4.46 -3.82 1.18
CA SER A 153 5.86 -4.26 1.19
C SER A 153 6.47 -4.54 2.58
N SER A 154 5.70 -4.56 3.68
CA SER A 154 6.25 -4.65 5.06
C SER A 154 5.70 -5.75 5.96
N LYS A 155 5.64 -6.99 5.48
CA LYS A 155 5.20 -8.11 6.35
C LYS A 155 5.97 -8.24 7.67
N ASP A 156 7.14 -7.61 7.82
CA ASP A 156 8.00 -7.71 9.00
C ASP A 156 8.52 -6.36 9.55
N ARG A 157 7.82 -5.23 9.32
CA ARG A 157 8.33 -3.92 9.78
C ARG A 157 7.31 -3.03 10.45
N PRO A 158 7.70 -2.34 11.55
CA PRO A 158 6.82 -1.43 12.25
C PRO A 158 6.43 -0.24 11.34
N PRO A 159 5.22 0.30 11.51
CA PRO A 159 4.80 1.50 10.81
C PRO A 159 5.70 2.71 11.16
N VAL A 160 5.83 3.64 10.21
CA VAL A 160 6.69 4.83 10.36
C VAL A 160 6.19 5.77 11.46
N GLN A 161 4.88 5.78 11.71
CA GLN A 161 4.23 6.58 12.73
C GLN A 161 2.98 5.89 13.26
N ALA A 162 2.42 6.41 14.35
CA ALA A 162 1.25 5.83 15.00
C ALA A 162 -0.04 5.97 14.18
N HIS A 163 -0.23 7.04 13.40
CA HIS A 163 -1.45 7.28 12.63
C HIS A 163 -1.27 7.03 11.12
N SER A 164 -2.35 6.69 10.41
CA SER A 164 -2.35 6.79 8.96
C SER A 164 -2.06 8.23 8.52
N PRO A 165 -1.38 8.45 7.38
CA PRO A 165 -1.30 9.75 6.73
C PRO A 165 -2.68 10.34 6.46
N ARG A 166 -2.86 11.67 6.63
CA ARG A 166 -4.13 12.35 6.35
C ARG A 166 -4.18 12.79 4.90
N TRP A 167 -5.01 12.15 4.09
CA TRP A 167 -5.22 12.51 2.69
C TRP A 167 -6.56 13.21 2.49
N PRO A 168 -6.57 14.51 2.15
CA PRO A 168 -7.79 15.18 1.69
C PRO A 168 -8.36 14.44 0.48
N VAL A 169 -9.68 14.30 0.42
CA VAL A 169 -10.36 13.67 -0.72
C VAL A 169 -11.21 14.67 -1.49
N MET A 170 -11.17 14.54 -2.82
CA MET A 170 -12.08 15.19 -3.73
C MET A 170 -13.25 14.26 -4.02
N ILE A 171 -14.46 14.81 -3.96
CA ILE A 171 -15.69 14.08 -4.25
C ILE A 171 -16.09 14.40 -5.68
N THR A 172 -16.19 13.38 -6.53
CA THR A 172 -16.67 13.53 -7.91
C THR A 172 -17.87 12.61 -8.15
N GLY A 173 -18.95 13.17 -8.69
CA GLY A 173 -20.17 12.42 -9.01
C GLY A 173 -20.11 11.78 -10.39
N HIS A 174 -20.65 10.57 -10.51
CA HIS A 174 -20.63 9.76 -11.72
C HIS A 174 -21.95 9.00 -11.90
N VAL A 175 -22.19 8.53 -13.13
CA VAL A 175 -23.33 7.67 -13.49
C VAL A 175 -22.84 6.62 -14.48
N GLY A 176 -23.27 5.36 -14.31
CA GLY A 176 -22.93 4.26 -15.19
C GLY A 176 -21.60 3.59 -14.83
N GLU A 177 -20.71 3.41 -15.80
CA GLU A 177 -19.45 2.69 -15.56
C GLU A 177 -18.45 3.51 -14.74
N LEU A 178 -17.64 2.80 -13.94
CA LEU A 178 -16.50 3.40 -13.25
C LEU A 178 -15.50 4.01 -14.25
N PRO A 179 -15.03 5.24 -14.02
CA PRO A 179 -14.00 5.84 -14.84
C PRO A 179 -12.68 5.07 -14.73
N PRO A 180 -11.78 5.19 -15.72
CA PRO A 180 -10.45 4.60 -15.63
C PRO A 180 -9.64 5.22 -14.46
N PRO A 181 -8.63 4.50 -13.96
CA PRO A 181 -8.09 3.25 -14.49
C PRO A 181 -8.95 2.02 -14.11
N LYS A 182 -9.18 1.13 -15.08
CA LYS A 182 -9.88 -0.14 -14.87
C LYS A 182 -8.88 -1.22 -14.46
N GLY A 183 -9.11 -1.89 -13.32
CA GLY A 183 -8.37 -3.07 -12.88
C GLY A 183 -7.58 -2.89 -11.57
N TRP A 184 -7.37 -4.01 -10.87
CA TRP A 184 -6.82 -4.07 -9.50
C TRP A 184 -5.33 -3.78 -9.38
N ARG A 185 -4.55 -3.94 -10.45
CA ARG A 185 -3.09 -3.84 -10.40
C ARG A 185 -2.63 -2.51 -10.99
N LYS A 186 -2.19 -1.62 -10.10
CA LYS A 186 -1.44 -0.40 -10.45
C LYS A 186 -0.37 -0.71 -11.50
N GLY A 187 -0.28 0.12 -12.53
CA GLY A 187 0.78 0.03 -13.55
C GLY A 187 0.61 -1.08 -14.59
N LYS A 188 -0.47 -1.88 -14.52
CA LYS A 188 -0.75 -2.95 -15.50
C LYS A 188 -1.87 -2.62 -16.48
N ALA A 189 -2.58 -1.52 -16.27
CA ALA A 189 -3.57 -1.03 -17.23
C ALA A 189 -2.86 -0.45 -18.47
N PRO A 190 -3.28 -0.82 -19.70
CA PRO A 190 -2.72 -0.23 -20.93
C PRO A 190 -2.80 1.31 -20.90
N GLY A 191 -1.69 1.98 -21.19
CA GLY A 191 -1.60 3.45 -21.20
C GLY A 191 -1.36 4.11 -19.84
N PHE A 192 -1.24 3.34 -18.75
CA PHE A 192 -0.99 3.86 -17.39
C PHE A 192 0.23 3.17 -16.74
N PRO A 193 1.47 3.42 -17.22
CA PRO A 193 2.67 2.85 -16.59
C PRO A 193 2.90 3.42 -15.19
N ASP A 194 3.39 2.60 -14.26
CA ASP A 194 3.76 3.09 -12.93
C ASP A 194 4.97 4.03 -13.06
N PRO A 195 4.89 5.30 -12.58
CA PRO A 195 5.99 6.24 -12.65
C PRO A 195 7.25 5.75 -11.92
N ARG A 196 7.14 4.79 -10.99
CA ARG A 196 8.28 4.14 -10.34
C ARG A 196 9.10 3.28 -11.32
N ASP A 197 8.48 2.72 -12.34
CA ASP A 197 9.17 1.91 -13.36
C ASP A 197 9.96 2.81 -14.33
N ALA A 198 9.44 4.00 -14.64
CA ALA A 198 10.08 4.95 -15.53
C ALA A 198 11.33 5.61 -14.92
N ARG A 199 11.38 5.77 -13.59
CA ARG A 199 12.50 6.37 -12.86
C ARG A 199 12.96 5.43 -11.74
N PRO A 200 13.79 4.41 -12.07
CA PRO A 200 14.29 3.47 -11.08
C PRO A 200 15.16 4.20 -10.05
N PRO A 201 15.24 3.70 -8.81
CA PRO A 201 16.08 4.29 -7.77
C PRO A 201 17.51 4.55 -8.22
N ASP A 202 17.98 5.75 -7.92
CA ASP A 202 19.29 6.27 -8.30
C ASP A 202 19.78 7.19 -7.17
N LEU A 203 20.95 6.88 -6.60
CA LEU A 203 21.48 7.63 -5.47
C LEU A 203 22.14 8.95 -5.87
N SER A 204 22.46 9.14 -7.15
CA SER A 204 22.93 10.42 -7.67
C SER A 204 21.80 11.45 -7.81
N ASP A 205 20.55 10.97 -7.82
CA ASP A 205 19.36 11.78 -7.98
C ASP A 205 18.84 12.27 -6.63
N ALA A 206 18.79 13.60 -6.47
CA ALA A 206 18.32 14.26 -5.25
C ALA A 206 16.89 13.86 -4.83
N ALA A 207 16.07 13.33 -5.76
CA ALA A 207 14.75 12.80 -5.46
C ALA A 207 14.76 11.48 -4.66
N PHE A 208 15.93 10.89 -4.42
CA PHE A 208 16.13 9.72 -3.57
C PHE A 208 16.98 10.02 -2.33
N HIS A 209 17.37 11.27 -2.09
CA HIS A 209 18.17 11.59 -0.91
C HIS A 209 17.31 11.57 0.37
N PRO A 210 17.89 11.16 1.51
CA PRO A 210 17.23 11.29 2.80
C PRO A 210 16.97 12.77 3.12
N PHE A 211 15.94 13.04 3.91
CA PHE A 211 15.50 14.41 4.23
C PHE A 211 15.33 14.67 5.73
N ASP A 212 15.52 13.65 6.56
CA ASP A 212 15.49 13.72 8.02
C ASP A 212 16.41 12.63 8.63
N GLU A 213 16.57 12.65 9.95
CA GLU A 213 17.35 11.65 10.70
C GLU A 213 16.89 10.22 10.40
N ALA A 214 15.58 10.00 10.36
CA ALA A 214 15.00 8.67 10.20
C ALA A 214 15.28 8.07 8.82
N THR A 215 15.11 8.86 7.76
CA THR A 215 15.40 8.45 6.38
C THR A 215 16.89 8.32 6.12
N LEU A 216 17.72 9.16 6.75
CA LEU A 216 19.18 9.00 6.71
C LEU A 216 19.60 7.67 7.33
N LYS A 217 19.05 7.32 8.50
CA LYS A 217 19.33 6.03 9.12
C LYS A 217 18.93 4.87 8.20
N VAL A 218 17.73 4.90 7.61
CA VAL A 218 17.27 3.87 6.66
C VAL A 218 18.20 3.78 5.46
N PHE A 219 18.67 4.90 4.92
CA PHE A 219 19.64 4.95 3.83
C PHE A 219 20.95 4.25 4.23
N LEU A 220 21.55 4.64 5.36
CA LEU A 220 22.82 4.09 5.83
C LEU A 220 22.72 2.59 6.13
N ASP A 221 21.65 2.15 6.81
CA ASP A 221 21.40 0.73 7.07
C ASP A 221 21.32 -0.07 5.74
N ASN A 222 20.67 0.50 4.70
CA ASN A 222 20.55 -0.15 3.40
C ASN A 222 21.89 -0.24 2.66
N VAL A 223 22.71 0.81 2.72
CA VAL A 223 24.05 0.84 2.11
C VAL A 223 24.97 -0.16 2.80
N GLN A 224 24.94 -0.23 4.13
CA GLN A 224 25.73 -1.19 4.91
C GLN A 224 25.35 -2.63 4.54
N GLU A 225 24.04 -2.92 4.49
CA GLU A 225 23.54 -4.25 4.10
C GLU A 225 23.94 -4.59 2.65
N HIS A 226 23.92 -3.60 1.74
CA HIS A 226 24.38 -3.78 0.36
C HIS A 226 25.84 -4.24 0.30
N PHE A 227 26.77 -3.52 0.94
CA PHE A 227 28.17 -3.91 0.97
C PHE A 227 28.40 -5.26 1.67
N SER A 228 27.66 -5.52 2.76
CA SER A 228 27.73 -6.78 3.49
C SER A 228 27.31 -7.96 2.60
N ARG A 229 26.20 -7.83 1.86
CA ARG A 229 25.74 -8.84 0.91
C ARG A 229 26.72 -9.07 -0.24
N GLN A 230 27.36 -8.01 -0.74
CA GLN A 230 28.37 -8.15 -1.80
C GLN A 230 29.55 -8.97 -1.31
N LYS A 231 30.11 -8.63 -0.16
CA LYS A 231 31.21 -9.39 0.45
C LYS A 231 30.82 -10.85 0.68
N MET A 232 29.66 -11.09 1.30
CA MET A 232 29.14 -12.45 1.50
C MET A 232 28.99 -13.24 0.19
N ARG A 233 28.52 -12.61 -0.89
CA ARG A 233 28.41 -13.26 -2.21
C ARG A 233 29.78 -13.60 -2.81
N ILE A 234 30.74 -12.68 -2.74
CA ILE A 234 32.12 -12.92 -3.21
C ILE A 234 32.75 -14.07 -2.43
N ASP A 235 32.65 -14.04 -1.10
CA ASP A 235 33.18 -15.08 -0.21
C ASP A 235 32.54 -16.44 -0.49
N ALA A 236 31.24 -16.47 -0.80
CA ALA A 236 30.53 -17.70 -1.17
C ALA A 236 31.07 -18.27 -2.49
N PHE A 237 31.32 -17.44 -3.51
CA PHE A 237 31.87 -17.90 -4.79
C PHE A 237 33.32 -18.36 -4.66
N LEU A 238 34.14 -17.73 -3.83
CA LEU A 238 35.53 -18.16 -3.58
C LEU A 238 35.63 -19.58 -2.98
N ARG A 239 34.56 -20.09 -2.37
CA ARG A 239 34.47 -21.48 -1.87
C ARG A 239 34.07 -22.49 -2.94
N THR A 240 33.71 -22.03 -4.14
CA THR A 240 33.30 -22.90 -5.25
C THR A 240 34.49 -23.30 -6.13
N LYS A 241 34.28 -24.27 -7.03
CA LYS A 241 35.29 -24.70 -7.99
C LYS A 241 35.42 -23.64 -9.09
N LEU A 242 36.50 -22.86 -9.07
CA LEU A 242 36.77 -21.76 -9.99
C LEU A 242 38.07 -21.97 -10.78
N ARG A 243 38.11 -21.48 -12.03
CA ARG A 243 39.34 -21.41 -12.81
C ARG A 243 40.31 -20.42 -12.15
N GLY A 244 41.61 -20.58 -12.39
CA GLY A 244 42.64 -19.77 -11.73
C GLY A 244 42.49 -18.26 -11.96
N GLU A 245 42.12 -17.87 -13.19
CA GLU A 245 41.88 -16.47 -13.55
C GLU A 245 40.67 -15.89 -12.80
N ASP A 246 39.54 -16.61 -12.79
CA ASP A 246 38.32 -16.20 -12.08
C ASP A 246 38.54 -16.12 -10.56
N LYS A 247 39.30 -17.07 -10.00
CA LYS A 247 39.68 -17.06 -8.58
C LYS A 247 40.51 -15.82 -8.25
N THR A 248 41.55 -15.54 -9.03
CA THR A 248 42.42 -14.35 -8.83
C THR A 248 41.62 -13.05 -8.95
N LYS A 249 40.70 -12.97 -9.92
CA LYS A 249 39.80 -11.84 -10.09
C LYS A 249 38.90 -11.65 -8.88
N LEU A 250 38.33 -12.72 -8.33
CA LEU A 250 37.49 -12.65 -7.14
C LEU A 250 38.24 -12.30 -5.87
N GLU A 251 39.46 -12.80 -5.67
CA GLU A 251 40.32 -12.42 -4.53
C GLU A 251 40.62 -10.91 -4.57
N THR A 252 40.89 -10.37 -5.77
CA THR A 252 41.05 -8.92 -5.97
C THR A 252 39.77 -8.15 -5.64
N MET A 253 38.61 -8.65 -6.06
CA MET A 253 37.30 -8.06 -5.73
C MET A 253 36.98 -8.13 -4.24
N GLN A 254 37.36 -9.21 -3.54
CA GLN A 254 37.16 -9.36 -2.10
C GLN A 254 37.91 -8.28 -1.30
N LEU A 255 39.17 -8.02 -1.67
CA LEU A 255 39.98 -6.93 -1.13
C LEU A 255 39.35 -5.56 -1.46
N GLY A 256 38.89 -5.39 -2.70
CA GLY A 256 38.15 -4.19 -3.13
C GLY A 256 36.89 -3.94 -2.30
N ALA A 257 36.06 -4.96 -2.11
CA ALA A 257 34.81 -4.86 -1.34
C ALA A 257 35.06 -4.55 0.14
N THR A 258 36.14 -5.09 0.71
CA THR A 258 36.56 -4.76 2.09
C THR A 258 36.94 -3.29 2.20
N ARG A 259 37.75 -2.76 1.27
CA ARG A 259 38.09 -1.33 1.22
C ARG A 259 36.88 -0.43 1.01
N SER A 260 35.92 -0.85 0.17
CA SER A 260 34.67 -0.11 -0.03
C SER A 260 33.86 -0.01 1.26
N MET A 261 33.75 -1.10 2.03
CA MET A 261 33.08 -1.10 3.34
C MET A 261 33.79 -0.19 4.35
N GLU A 262 35.12 -0.28 4.44
CA GLU A 262 35.92 0.60 5.32
C GLU A 262 35.71 2.08 4.96
N ARG A 263 35.72 2.40 3.66
CA ARG A 263 35.46 3.75 3.19
C ARG A 263 34.05 4.22 3.55
N PHE A 264 33.05 3.36 3.41
CA PHE A 264 31.69 3.66 3.82
C PHE A 264 31.59 3.97 5.32
N LEU A 265 32.20 3.14 6.18
CA LEU A 265 32.20 3.36 7.63
C LEU A 265 32.89 4.68 8.03
N GLN A 266 33.98 5.05 7.37
CA GLN A 266 34.61 6.36 7.58
C GLN A 266 33.67 7.54 7.25
N VAL A 267 32.88 7.42 6.18
CA VAL A 267 31.89 8.46 5.83
C VAL A 267 30.74 8.47 6.84
N VAL A 268 30.31 7.32 7.35
CA VAL A 268 29.31 7.22 8.42
C VAL A 268 29.79 7.89 9.71
N GLU A 269 31.05 7.68 10.10
CA GLU A 269 31.65 8.36 11.26
C GLU A 269 31.69 9.88 11.05
N ALA A 270 32.05 10.35 9.85
CA ALA A 270 32.02 11.76 9.50
C ALA A 270 30.61 12.37 9.47
N LEU A 271 29.58 11.56 9.20
CA LEU A 271 28.17 11.96 9.24
C LEU A 271 27.62 12.09 10.67
N ALA A 272 28.21 11.40 11.65
CA ALA A 272 27.66 11.31 13.01
C ALA A 272 27.29 12.67 13.65
N PRO A 273 28.08 13.76 13.51
CA PRO A 273 27.72 15.07 14.07
C PRO A 273 26.47 15.69 13.43
N PHE A 274 26.11 15.29 12.21
CA PHE A 274 25.03 15.88 11.41
C PHE A 274 23.75 15.03 11.40
N THR A 275 23.74 13.90 12.11
CA THR A 275 22.62 12.94 12.09
C THR A 275 21.52 13.30 13.09
N ARG A 276 21.86 13.59 14.35
CA ARG A 276 20.88 13.86 15.42
C ARG A 276 20.16 15.21 15.23
N ASP A 277 20.91 16.21 14.79
CA ASP A 277 20.37 17.51 14.38
C ASP A 277 20.47 17.60 12.86
N PHE A 278 19.67 16.80 12.14
CA PHE A 278 19.78 16.61 10.68
C PHE A 278 20.15 17.89 9.93
N GLN A 279 21.39 17.96 9.41
CA GLN A 279 21.89 19.13 8.66
C GLN A 279 21.94 18.80 7.17
N PRO A 280 21.06 19.38 6.33
CA PRO A 280 20.94 18.97 4.93
C PRO A 280 22.22 19.15 4.11
N GLU A 281 22.92 20.28 4.24
CA GLU A 281 24.09 20.61 3.43
C GLU A 281 25.28 19.64 3.67
N PRO A 282 25.77 19.46 4.93
CA PRO A 282 26.84 18.49 5.19
C PRO A 282 26.46 17.05 4.82
N VAL A 283 25.20 16.67 5.06
CA VAL A 283 24.69 15.35 4.69
C VAL A 283 24.78 15.15 3.18
N GLN A 284 24.32 16.11 2.37
CA GLN A 284 24.38 16.01 0.90
C GLN A 284 25.82 15.86 0.38
N ASP A 285 26.78 16.59 0.95
CA ASP A 285 28.17 16.49 0.52
C ASP A 285 28.80 15.15 0.88
N LEU A 286 28.48 14.60 2.05
CA LEU A 286 28.93 13.27 2.45
C LEU A 286 28.21 12.15 1.68
N LEU A 287 26.94 12.33 1.32
CA LEU A 287 26.21 11.42 0.43
C LEU A 287 26.88 11.30 -0.94
N LYS A 288 27.37 12.41 -1.52
CA LYS A 288 28.15 12.36 -2.77
C LYS A 288 29.36 11.44 -2.63
N GLN A 289 30.05 11.47 -1.49
CA GLN A 289 31.17 10.56 -1.24
C GLN A 289 30.73 9.09 -1.21
N ILE A 290 29.58 8.77 -0.58
CA ILE A 290 29.02 7.42 -0.58
C ILE A 290 28.70 6.96 -2.00
N THR A 291 28.08 7.82 -2.82
CA THR A 291 27.71 7.47 -4.20
C THR A 291 28.91 7.13 -5.09
N GLY A 292 30.10 7.66 -4.78
CA GLY A 292 31.34 7.34 -5.49
C GLY A 292 32.04 6.06 -5.03
N ILE A 293 31.59 5.41 -3.95
CA ILE A 293 32.25 4.20 -3.44
C ILE A 293 32.08 3.06 -4.45
N PRO A 294 33.14 2.32 -4.81
CA PRO A 294 33.03 1.18 -5.71
C PRO A 294 32.16 0.07 -5.13
N SER A 295 31.17 -0.37 -5.90
CA SER A 295 30.25 -1.46 -5.62
C SER A 295 30.64 -2.68 -6.46
N HIS A 296 30.78 -3.85 -5.82
CA HIS A 296 31.35 -5.06 -6.43
C HIS A 296 30.25 -6.09 -6.72
N HIS A 297 29.98 -6.35 -7.98
CA HIS A 297 28.90 -7.22 -8.42
C HIS A 297 29.46 -8.53 -8.99
N VAL A 298 28.97 -9.66 -8.49
CA VAL A 298 29.31 -11.00 -8.98
C VAL A 298 28.06 -11.86 -9.07
N ARG A 299 27.94 -12.63 -10.15
CA ARG A 299 26.87 -13.59 -10.37
C ARG A 299 27.40 -14.81 -11.13
N ARG A 300 26.92 -16.00 -10.76
CA ARG A 300 27.08 -17.20 -11.57
C ARG A 300 26.27 -17.09 -12.85
N LEU A 301 26.91 -17.39 -13.97
CA LEU A 301 26.23 -17.61 -15.23
C LEU A 301 25.84 -19.08 -15.28
N ASN A 302 26.84 -19.94 -15.47
CA ASN A 302 26.68 -21.37 -15.73
C ASN A 302 27.85 -22.12 -15.06
N ASP A 303 27.93 -23.43 -15.29
CA ASP A 303 29.18 -24.18 -15.13
C ASP A 303 29.73 -24.55 -16.50
N ASP A 304 31.05 -24.65 -16.61
CA ASP A 304 31.71 -25.19 -17.79
C ASP A 304 31.67 -26.73 -17.82
N GLU A 305 32.17 -27.34 -18.91
CA GLU A 305 32.15 -28.80 -19.11
C GLU A 305 32.93 -29.57 -18.04
N ASP A 306 33.91 -28.92 -17.40
CA ASP A 306 34.71 -29.50 -16.32
C ASP A 306 34.11 -29.22 -14.93
N GLY A 307 32.90 -28.63 -14.87
CA GLY A 307 32.18 -28.30 -13.65
C GLY A 307 32.74 -27.10 -12.89
N TYR A 308 33.53 -26.22 -13.53
CA TYR A 308 33.94 -24.95 -12.94
C TYR A 308 32.84 -23.90 -13.11
N VAL A 309 32.64 -23.10 -12.09
CA VAL A 309 31.65 -22.01 -12.10
C VAL A 309 32.14 -20.88 -13.00
N VAL A 310 31.32 -20.49 -13.98
CA VAL A 310 31.56 -19.32 -14.84
C VAL A 310 30.85 -18.11 -14.24
N LEU A 311 31.59 -17.01 -14.07
CA LEU A 311 31.12 -15.81 -13.39
C LEU A 311 30.98 -14.61 -14.34
N LYS A 312 29.96 -13.79 -14.09
CA LYS A 312 29.90 -12.41 -14.56
C LYS A 312 30.21 -11.50 -13.39
N SER A 313 31.15 -10.58 -13.57
CA SER A 313 31.50 -9.60 -12.55
C SER A 313 31.70 -8.21 -13.12
N SER A 314 31.36 -7.20 -12.32
CA SER A 314 31.57 -5.78 -12.62
C SER A 314 31.86 -5.00 -11.34
N ILE A 315 32.58 -3.89 -11.50
CA ILE A 315 32.84 -2.91 -10.43
C ILE A 315 32.35 -1.57 -10.97
N LEU A 316 31.41 -0.96 -10.27
CA LEU A 316 30.78 0.29 -10.66
C LEU A 316 30.64 1.18 -9.43
N PRO A 317 30.73 2.51 -9.52
CA PRO A 317 30.37 3.37 -8.40
C PRO A 317 28.89 3.16 -8.03
N MET A 318 28.52 3.44 -6.78
CA MET A 318 27.14 3.30 -6.31
C MET A 318 26.14 4.20 -7.03
N SER A 319 26.59 5.30 -7.62
CA SER A 319 25.79 6.17 -8.50
C SER A 319 25.41 5.50 -9.82
N GLU A 320 26.14 4.46 -10.25
CA GLU A 320 25.86 3.78 -11.52
C GLU A 320 24.97 2.56 -11.31
N LYS A 321 24.03 2.37 -12.25
CA LYS A 321 23.13 1.22 -12.23
C LYS A 321 23.87 -0.04 -12.70
N PRO A 322 23.96 -1.09 -11.88
CA PRO A 322 24.50 -2.36 -12.34
C PRO A 322 23.57 -3.00 -13.37
N ASP A 323 24.11 -3.95 -14.13
CA ASP A 323 23.32 -4.78 -15.03
C ASP A 323 22.08 -5.36 -14.30
N PRO A 324 20.87 -5.31 -14.88
CA PRO A 324 19.64 -5.75 -14.23
C PRO A 324 19.69 -7.16 -13.65
N SER A 325 20.54 -8.04 -14.21
CA SER A 325 20.72 -9.42 -13.72
C SER A 325 21.32 -9.52 -12.32
N PHE A 326 21.91 -8.45 -11.77
CA PHE A 326 22.43 -8.43 -10.40
C PHE A 326 21.37 -8.07 -9.33
N GLY A 327 20.23 -7.52 -9.75
CA GLY A 327 19.21 -6.94 -8.87
C GLY A 327 19.65 -5.61 -8.23
N SER A 328 18.68 -4.83 -7.73
CA SER A 328 18.95 -3.54 -7.07
C SER A 328 18.38 -3.54 -5.64
N SER A 329 19.26 -3.34 -4.65
CA SER A 329 18.91 -3.14 -3.23
C SER A 329 18.15 -1.82 -3.00
N TRP A 330 18.27 -0.87 -3.94
CA TRP A 330 17.73 0.48 -3.81
C TRP A 330 16.20 0.55 -3.84
N HIS A 331 15.52 -0.46 -4.40
CA HIS A 331 14.05 -0.51 -4.35
C HIS A 331 13.51 -0.59 -2.92
N TYR A 332 14.22 -1.30 -2.05
CA TYR A 332 13.89 -1.37 -0.63
C TYR A 332 13.98 0.01 0.02
N TYR A 333 15.08 0.71 -0.25
CA TYR A 333 15.29 2.04 0.31
C TYR A 333 14.25 3.03 -0.24
N ALA A 334 13.98 3.01 -1.54
CA ALA A 334 12.98 3.86 -2.17
C ALA A 334 11.56 3.63 -1.62
N ASP A 335 11.19 2.39 -1.29
CA ASP A 335 9.93 2.07 -0.60
C ASP A 335 9.86 2.68 0.79
N ARG A 336 10.95 2.59 1.56
CA ARG A 336 11.03 3.20 2.89
C ARG A 336 10.98 4.71 2.80
N LEU A 337 11.72 5.31 1.88
CA LEU A 337 11.69 6.75 1.62
C LEU A 337 10.29 7.22 1.25
N TYR A 338 9.56 6.47 0.41
CA TYR A 338 8.15 6.75 0.09
C TYR A 338 7.28 6.83 1.34
N ARG A 339 7.37 5.85 2.25
CA ARG A 339 6.55 5.81 3.47
C ARG A 339 6.81 6.99 4.40
N HIS A 340 8.08 7.33 4.60
CA HIS A 340 8.46 8.52 5.37
C HIS A 340 7.99 9.79 4.68
N ALA A 341 8.17 9.89 3.36
CA ALA A 341 7.76 11.05 2.59
C ALA A 341 6.25 11.29 2.64
N VAL A 342 5.42 10.25 2.54
CA VAL A 342 3.95 10.37 2.69
C VAL A 342 3.60 10.97 4.06
N CYS A 343 4.21 10.46 5.13
CA CYS A 343 3.92 10.91 6.50
C CYS A 343 4.30 12.38 6.69
N ALA A 344 5.52 12.77 6.28
CA ALA A 344 5.99 14.15 6.38
C ALA A 344 5.16 15.08 5.49
N TYR A 345 4.88 14.69 4.25
CA TYR A 345 4.14 15.49 3.28
C TYR A 345 2.71 15.80 3.72
N THR A 346 1.98 14.82 4.26
CA THR A 346 0.60 15.04 4.72
C THR A 346 0.49 15.89 5.98
N GLN A 347 1.60 16.16 6.67
CA GLN A 347 1.68 17.05 7.83
C GLN A 347 2.17 18.45 7.44
N ALA A 348 3.28 18.50 6.69
CA ALA A 348 4.02 19.71 6.35
C ALA A 348 4.77 19.51 5.02
N PRO A 349 4.12 19.72 3.85
CA PRO A 349 4.70 19.48 2.52
C PRO A 349 6.05 20.16 2.26
N GLU A 350 6.28 21.31 2.90
CA GLU A 350 7.50 22.11 2.82
C GLU A 350 8.72 21.45 3.47
N THR A 351 8.51 20.45 4.34
CA THR A 351 9.62 19.67 4.93
C THR A 351 10.31 18.75 3.92
N LEU A 352 9.65 18.44 2.80
CA LEU A 352 10.25 17.64 1.75
C LEU A 352 11.12 18.49 0.83
N PRO A 353 12.36 18.06 0.52
CA PRO A 353 13.18 18.67 -0.51
C PRO A 353 12.44 18.74 -1.86
N PRO A 354 12.57 19.83 -2.63
CA PRO A 354 11.78 20.04 -3.85
C PRO A 354 11.82 18.89 -4.86
N ALA A 355 13.00 18.28 -5.07
CA ALA A 355 13.17 17.15 -5.99
C ALA A 355 12.42 15.89 -5.51
N LEU A 356 12.49 15.59 -4.21
CA LEU A 356 11.77 14.49 -3.59
C LEU A 356 10.26 14.73 -3.65
N ARG A 357 9.80 15.93 -3.28
CA ARG A 357 8.39 16.32 -3.32
C ARG A 357 7.80 16.15 -4.73
N ALA A 358 8.46 16.70 -5.75
CA ALA A 358 7.99 16.62 -7.14
C ALA A 358 7.88 15.16 -7.64
N ARG A 359 8.84 14.30 -7.25
CA ARG A 359 8.79 12.87 -7.54
C ARG A 359 7.60 12.21 -6.84
N MET A 360 7.41 12.48 -5.55
CA MET A 360 6.34 11.86 -4.78
C MET A 360 4.95 12.32 -5.23
N GLU A 361 4.75 13.61 -5.53
CA GLU A 361 3.50 14.11 -6.10
C GLU A 361 3.18 13.50 -7.47
N THR A 362 4.20 13.16 -8.27
CA THR A 362 3.99 12.42 -9.52
C THR A 362 3.50 10.99 -9.26
N ILE A 363 4.07 10.32 -8.27
CA ILE A 363 3.65 8.99 -7.85
C ILE A 363 2.23 9.02 -7.27
N TRP A 364 1.95 9.92 -6.32
CA TRP A 364 0.66 9.99 -5.65
C TRP A 364 -0.48 10.43 -6.59
N ARG A 365 -0.23 11.31 -7.56
CA ARG A 365 -1.21 11.62 -8.62
C ARG A 365 -1.57 10.39 -9.46
N PHE A 366 -0.59 9.54 -9.72
CA PHE A 366 -0.81 8.29 -10.42
C PHE A 366 -1.60 7.30 -9.54
N GLU A 367 -1.29 7.19 -8.25
CA GLU A 367 -1.94 6.25 -7.34
C GLU A 367 -3.36 6.63 -6.94
N ALA A 368 -3.61 7.94 -6.74
CA ALA A 368 -4.88 8.48 -6.28
C ALA A 368 -6.13 7.88 -6.98
N PRO A 369 -6.22 7.80 -8.31
CA PRO A 369 -7.39 7.22 -8.96
C PRO A 369 -7.50 5.69 -8.81
N TYR A 370 -6.40 4.96 -8.57
CA TYR A 370 -6.45 3.52 -8.25
C TYR A 370 -6.87 3.26 -6.80
N GLU A 371 -6.62 4.23 -5.92
CA GLU A 371 -6.88 4.14 -4.48
C GLU A 371 -8.09 4.96 -4.05
N ALA A 372 -8.91 5.40 -5.00
CA ALA A 372 -10.12 6.16 -4.73
C ALA A 372 -11.14 5.28 -4.01
N GLY A 373 -11.70 5.79 -2.91
CA GLY A 373 -12.90 5.19 -2.31
C GLY A 373 -14.12 5.47 -3.17
N ALA A 374 -15.21 4.74 -2.96
CA ALA A 374 -16.44 4.94 -3.72
C ALA A 374 -17.69 4.74 -2.85
N MET A 375 -18.78 5.44 -3.17
CA MET A 375 -20.04 5.35 -2.42
C MET A 375 -21.22 5.25 -3.40
N GLY A 376 -22.16 4.33 -3.13
CA GLY A 376 -23.39 4.16 -3.91
C GLY A 376 -23.22 3.38 -5.23
N HIS A 377 -22.03 2.88 -5.52
CA HIS A 377 -21.75 2.10 -6.73
C HIS A 377 -21.91 0.58 -6.51
N ALA A 378 -21.83 -0.19 -7.60
CA ALA A 378 -21.65 -1.64 -7.54
C ALA A 378 -20.19 -1.97 -7.18
N PRO A 379 -19.93 -2.85 -6.19
CA PRO A 379 -18.58 -3.19 -5.79
C PRO A 379 -17.66 -3.60 -6.94
N ILE A 380 -16.38 -3.19 -6.86
CA ILE A 380 -15.40 -3.50 -7.90
C ILE A 380 -15.13 -5.01 -7.93
N GLY A 381 -15.01 -5.61 -6.75
CA GLY A 381 -14.83 -7.05 -6.58
C GLY A 381 -16.10 -7.79 -6.26
N HIS A 382 -15.94 -9.10 -6.06
CA HIS A 382 -17.07 -9.95 -5.76
C HIS A 382 -17.33 -9.97 -4.25
N VAL A 383 -18.62 -9.88 -3.92
CA VAL A 383 -19.20 -9.83 -2.57
C VAL A 383 -20.50 -10.62 -2.59
N TYR A 384 -20.90 -11.17 -1.45
CA TYR A 384 -22.11 -11.99 -1.32
C TYR A 384 -23.32 -11.20 -0.84
N THR A 385 -23.11 -10.07 -0.13
CA THR A 385 -24.21 -9.22 0.36
C THR A 385 -25.06 -8.70 -0.81
N PRO A 386 -26.39 -8.92 -0.77
CA PRO A 386 -27.31 -8.34 -1.75
C PRO A 386 -27.23 -6.82 -1.82
N HIS A 387 -26.92 -6.27 -3.00
CA HIS A 387 -26.73 -4.82 -3.21
C HIS A 387 -27.30 -4.33 -4.55
N GLY A 388 -27.56 -3.02 -4.65
CA GLY A 388 -28.03 -2.34 -5.86
C GLY A 388 -29.49 -1.86 -5.80
N PRO A 389 -30.04 -1.33 -6.91
CA PRO A 389 -31.35 -0.66 -6.95
C PRO A 389 -32.53 -1.53 -6.47
N GLY A 390 -32.48 -2.83 -6.75
CA GLY A 390 -33.55 -3.79 -6.42
C GLY A 390 -33.37 -4.50 -5.07
N THR A 391 -32.41 -4.09 -4.26
CA THR A 391 -32.08 -4.79 -3.00
C THR A 391 -32.28 -3.88 -1.80
N SER A 392 -32.38 -4.49 -0.62
CA SER A 392 -32.55 -3.78 0.64
C SER A 392 -31.29 -3.04 1.09
N ASN A 393 -30.12 -3.31 0.51
CA ASN A 393 -28.86 -2.68 0.90
C ASN A 393 -28.27 -1.82 -0.21
N VAL A 394 -27.46 -0.86 0.20
CA VAL A 394 -26.60 -0.06 -0.67
C VAL A 394 -25.16 -0.12 -0.18
N VAL A 395 -24.22 0.08 -1.10
CA VAL A 395 -22.82 0.31 -0.73
C VAL A 395 -22.73 1.71 -0.11
N LEU A 396 -22.50 1.74 1.20
CA LEU A 396 -22.25 2.96 1.95
C LEU A 396 -20.87 3.52 1.55
N LEU A 397 -19.85 2.66 1.57
CA LEU A 397 -18.47 3.04 1.27
C LEU A 397 -17.67 1.80 0.87
N GLU A 398 -16.99 1.84 -0.27
CA GLU A 398 -15.90 0.93 -0.63
C GLU A 398 -14.56 1.65 -0.48
N LEU A 399 -13.59 1.01 0.17
CA LEU A 399 -12.22 1.49 0.26
C LEU A 399 -11.26 0.42 -0.28
N PRO A 400 -10.49 0.71 -1.34
CA PRO A 400 -9.46 -0.20 -1.81
C PRO A 400 -8.26 -0.22 -0.85
N THR A 401 -7.41 -1.24 -1.00
CA THR A 401 -6.06 -1.24 -0.42
C THR A 401 -5.30 -0.01 -0.91
N SER A 402 -4.62 0.69 0.00
CA SER A 402 -4.02 2.00 -0.29
C SER A 402 -2.63 2.10 0.30
N ASP A 403 -1.62 2.29 -0.55
CA ASP A 403 -0.26 2.61 -0.12
C ASP A 403 -0.20 4.06 0.39
N MET A 404 -1.04 4.97 -0.13
CA MET A 404 -1.12 6.36 0.33
C MET A 404 -1.63 6.45 1.78
N ALA A 405 -2.70 5.74 2.12
CA ALA A 405 -3.30 5.73 3.46
C ALA A 405 -2.67 4.68 4.40
N GLY A 406 -1.92 3.71 3.85
CA GLY A 406 -1.15 2.71 4.58
C GLY A 406 -1.95 1.48 5.03
N TRP A 407 -3.15 1.25 4.48
CA TRP A 407 -3.99 0.11 4.83
C TRP A 407 -4.07 -0.94 3.71
N ILE A 408 -4.36 -2.18 4.10
CA ILE A 408 -4.52 -3.33 3.22
C ILE A 408 -5.70 -4.19 3.66
N TRP A 409 -6.46 -4.67 2.68
CA TRP A 409 -7.63 -5.52 2.90
C TRP A 409 -7.41 -6.88 2.24
N GLY A 410 -7.42 -7.97 3.02
CA GLY A 410 -7.17 -9.31 2.48
C GLY A 410 -5.87 -9.41 1.68
N ASP A 411 -5.91 -10.02 0.48
CA ASP A 411 -4.79 -10.08 -0.47
C ASP A 411 -4.88 -8.95 -1.50
N MET A 412 -4.91 -7.70 -1.00
CA MET A 412 -5.00 -6.46 -1.78
C MET A 412 -6.35 -6.17 -2.45
N TYR A 413 -7.42 -6.49 -1.73
CA TYR A 413 -8.81 -6.26 -2.11
C TYR A 413 -9.31 -4.90 -1.60
N SER A 414 -10.63 -4.73 -1.62
CA SER A 414 -11.34 -3.61 -0.99
C SER A 414 -12.12 -4.10 0.24
N ILE A 415 -12.30 -3.22 1.22
CA ILE A 415 -13.35 -3.36 2.23
C ILE A 415 -14.60 -2.63 1.71
N VAL A 416 -15.76 -3.29 1.77
CA VAL A 416 -17.04 -2.75 1.32
C VAL A 416 -17.99 -2.69 2.52
N LEU A 417 -18.44 -1.49 2.86
CA LEU A 417 -19.42 -1.24 3.91
C LEU A 417 -20.83 -1.18 3.31
N PHE A 418 -21.75 -1.94 3.87
CA PHE A 418 -23.15 -1.98 3.45
C PHE A 418 -24.06 -1.41 4.51
N ILE A 419 -25.15 -0.79 4.07
CA ILE A 419 -26.22 -0.32 4.94
C ILE A 419 -27.58 -0.63 4.33
N ASN A 420 -28.54 -0.98 5.18
CA ASN A 420 -29.92 -1.13 4.77
C ASN A 420 -30.51 0.23 4.35
N ARG A 421 -31.26 0.28 3.25
CA ARG A 421 -31.87 1.51 2.72
C ARG A 421 -32.79 2.20 3.74
N ASN A 422 -33.51 1.43 4.55
CA ASN A 422 -34.39 2.00 5.56
C ASN A 422 -33.59 2.64 6.71
N ASP A 423 -32.55 1.97 7.18
CA ASP A 423 -31.64 2.53 8.20
C ASP A 423 -30.94 3.79 7.67
N LEU A 424 -30.47 3.75 6.41
CA LEU A 424 -29.89 4.92 5.74
C LEU A 424 -30.88 6.08 5.68
N ALA A 425 -32.13 5.85 5.25
CA ALA A 425 -33.18 6.87 5.18
C ALA A 425 -33.42 7.57 6.53
N HIS A 426 -33.32 6.83 7.63
CA HIS A 426 -33.46 7.35 8.98
C HIS A 426 -32.15 7.90 9.57
N GLY A 427 -31.04 7.86 8.83
CA GLY A 427 -29.72 8.26 9.30
C GLY A 427 -29.17 7.38 10.43
N ASN A 428 -29.63 6.13 10.52
CA ASN A 428 -29.21 5.17 11.54
C ASN A 428 -28.04 4.30 11.03
N PHE A 429 -26.83 4.61 11.48
CA PHE A 429 -25.62 3.89 11.04
C PHE A 429 -25.19 2.75 11.97
N SER A 430 -26.01 2.39 12.96
CA SER A 430 -25.67 1.37 13.97
C SER A 430 -25.58 -0.06 13.44
N LYS A 431 -26.14 -0.34 12.27
CA LYS A 431 -26.23 -1.68 11.66
C LYS A 431 -25.42 -1.82 10.37
N VAL A 432 -24.41 -0.97 10.18
CA VAL A 432 -23.49 -1.09 9.05
C VAL A 432 -22.75 -2.42 9.15
N THR A 433 -22.76 -3.18 8.06
CA THR A 433 -22.01 -4.44 7.91
C THR A 433 -20.86 -4.25 6.91
N PHE A 434 -20.00 -5.25 6.77
CA PHE A 434 -18.91 -5.19 5.81
C PHE A 434 -18.60 -6.55 5.20
N GLU A 435 -17.98 -6.52 4.02
CA GLU A 435 -17.28 -7.65 3.42
C GLU A 435 -15.93 -7.19 2.84
N ILE A 436 -14.99 -8.12 2.68
CA ILE A 436 -13.78 -7.90 1.88
C ILE A 436 -14.02 -8.55 0.53
N THR A 437 -13.74 -7.83 -0.55
CA THR A 437 -13.90 -8.41 -1.90
C THR A 437 -12.94 -9.59 -2.12
N ASN A 438 -13.22 -10.46 -3.09
CA ASN A 438 -12.31 -11.54 -3.51
C ASN A 438 -11.89 -11.49 -4.98
#